data_AF-A0AAV7NSY5-F1
#
_entry.id   AF-A0AAV7NSY5-F1
#
_cell.length_a   1.000
_cell.length_b   1.000
_cell.length_c   1.000
_cell.angle_alpha   90.00
_cell.angle_beta   90.00
_cell.angle_gamma   90.00
#
_symmetry.space_group_name_H-M   'P 1'
#
loop_
_entity.id
_entity.type
_entity.pdbx_description
1 polymer ?
#
loop_
_entity_poly.entity_id
_entity_poly.type
_entity_poly.pdbx_seq_one_letter_code
_entity_poly.pdbx_strand_id
1 'polypeptide(L)'
;MAQVLPDSVPIDSFVTRLVGRTSLAEDAVIRDSVDKKVDVSLKKTYAGMHLALWADIYGTYVVQSLLCDIKVLNNALDGSSDCSELMSLIERQVEFLSDISFYVVRASALVEGACVSACRNLVLRDWKMDAAQCASALRLPFQGNVLFGAELEEKLHELFKEKKHSSSLQSSLGD
;
A
#
# COMPACT_ATOMS: atom_id res chain seq x y z
N MET A 1 -25.71 9.87 4.56
CA MET A 1 -25.31 9.77 3.14
C MET A 1 -23.88 9.30 3.09
N ALA A 2 -23.62 8.04 2.74
CA ALA A 2 -22.25 7.59 2.46
C ALA A 2 -21.87 8.17 1.09
N GLN A 3 -21.08 9.25 1.07
CA GLN A 3 -20.42 9.65 -0.17
C GLN A 3 -19.54 8.49 -0.60
N VAL A 4 -19.82 7.92 -1.76
CA VAL A 4 -18.94 6.95 -2.41
C VAL A 4 -17.66 7.72 -2.72
N LEU A 5 -16.63 7.51 -1.90
CA LEU A 5 -15.34 8.16 -2.04
C LEU A 5 -14.71 7.73 -3.37
N PRO A 6 -14.11 8.65 -4.14
CA PRO A 6 -13.55 8.32 -5.43
C PRO A 6 -12.33 7.41 -5.28
N ASP A 7 -12.37 6.24 -5.93
CA ASP A 7 -11.30 5.23 -5.91
C ASP A 7 -9.97 5.71 -6.54
N SER A 8 -9.98 6.84 -7.25
CA SER A 8 -8.80 7.44 -7.88
C SER A 8 -9.03 8.89 -8.30
N VAL A 9 -7.95 9.63 -8.56
CA VAL A 9 -8.02 10.95 -9.21
C VAL A 9 -8.17 10.73 -10.73
N PRO A 10 -9.25 11.22 -11.37
CA PRO A 10 -9.41 11.09 -12.81
C PRO A 10 -8.38 11.97 -13.54
N ILE A 11 -7.86 11.47 -14.66
CA ILE A 11 -6.99 12.25 -15.55
C ILE A 11 -7.86 13.22 -16.36
N ASP A 12 -7.40 14.47 -16.49
CA ASP A 12 -8.09 15.48 -17.27
C ASP A 12 -8.33 15.03 -18.73
N SER A 13 -9.54 15.30 -19.22
CA SER A 13 -9.94 14.92 -20.58
C SER A 13 -9.06 15.59 -21.66
N PHE A 14 -8.54 16.79 -21.38
CA PHE A 14 -7.60 17.48 -22.26
C PHE A 14 -6.26 16.75 -22.36
N VAL A 15 -5.71 16.32 -21.22
CA VAL A 15 -4.45 15.55 -21.16
C VAL A 15 -4.61 14.22 -21.88
N THR A 16 -5.71 13.52 -21.65
CA THR A 16 -6.03 12.26 -22.34
C THR A 16 -6.08 12.43 -23.86
N ARG A 17 -6.67 13.54 -24.35
CA ARG A 17 -6.72 13.86 -25.80
C ARG A 17 -5.36 14.26 -26.38
N LEU A 18 -4.51 14.92 -25.57
CA LEU A 18 -3.18 15.34 -25.99
C LEU A 18 -2.24 14.14 -26.13
N VAL A 19 -2.26 13.21 -25.16
CA VAL A 19 -1.47 11.97 -25.17
C VAL A 19 -1.78 11.13 -26.42
N GLY A 20 -3.04 11.07 -26.84
CA GLY A 20 -3.43 10.36 -28.07
C GLY A 20 -3.01 11.03 -29.38
N ARG A 21 -2.44 12.24 -29.34
CA ARG A 21 -2.10 13.06 -30.52
C ARG A 21 -0.62 13.44 -30.62
N THR A 22 0.17 13.19 -29.59
CA THR A 22 1.62 13.46 -29.59
C THR A 22 2.41 12.23 -30.02
N SER A 23 3.41 12.40 -30.89
CA SER A 23 4.34 11.35 -31.38
C SER A 23 5.20 10.68 -30.31
N LEU A 24 5.08 11.10 -29.04
CA LEU A 24 5.44 10.29 -27.86
C LEU A 24 4.65 8.96 -27.79
N ALA A 25 3.61 8.80 -28.62
CA ALA A 25 2.79 7.61 -28.75
C ALA A 25 3.04 6.78 -30.04
N GLU A 26 3.96 7.16 -30.93
CA GLU A 26 4.28 6.29 -32.09
C GLU A 26 5.01 5.01 -31.66
N ASP A 27 5.71 5.05 -30.51
CA ASP A 27 6.15 3.87 -29.74
C ASP A 27 5.37 3.78 -28.42
N ALA A 28 4.03 3.84 -28.46
CA ALA A 28 3.14 3.75 -27.28
C ALA A 28 3.23 2.38 -26.56
N VAL A 29 4.33 2.20 -25.83
CA VAL A 29 4.57 1.23 -24.76
C VAL A 29 3.67 1.52 -23.54
N ILE A 30 2.88 2.61 -23.53
CA ILE A 30 1.86 2.93 -22.50
C ILE A 30 0.68 1.91 -22.48
N ARG A 31 0.74 0.86 -23.31
CA ARG A 31 -0.11 -0.34 -23.18
C ARG A 31 0.63 -1.57 -22.68
N ASP A 32 1.80 -1.42 -22.07
CA ASP A 32 2.46 -2.53 -21.40
C ASP A 32 1.56 -3.04 -20.25
N SER A 33 1.45 -4.36 -20.15
CA SER A 33 0.80 -5.04 -19.04
C SER A 33 1.38 -4.61 -17.68
N VAL A 34 2.65 -4.20 -17.64
CA VAL A 34 3.33 -3.67 -16.46
C VAL A 34 2.77 -2.30 -16.06
N ASP A 35 2.61 -1.38 -17.01
CA ASP A 35 2.07 -0.04 -16.73
C ASP A 35 0.65 -0.11 -16.14
N LYS A 36 -0.17 -1.04 -16.63
CA LYS A 36 -1.50 -1.31 -16.05
C LYS A 36 -1.42 -1.81 -14.61
N LYS A 37 -0.47 -2.70 -14.29
CA LYS A 37 -0.29 -3.20 -12.93
C LYS A 37 0.19 -2.11 -11.98
N VAL A 38 1.10 -1.25 -12.45
CA VAL A 38 1.59 -0.09 -11.70
C VAL A 38 0.46 0.91 -11.47
N ASP A 39 -0.36 1.23 -12.48
CA ASP A 39 -1.53 2.11 -12.35
C ASP A 39 -2.54 1.56 -11.31
N VAL A 40 -2.85 0.27 -11.36
CA VAL A 40 -3.72 -0.38 -10.36
C VAL A 40 -3.14 -0.25 -8.95
N SER A 41 -1.84 -0.46 -8.79
CA SER A 41 -1.18 -0.31 -7.48
C SER A 41 -1.20 1.15 -7.01
N LEU A 42 -0.96 2.13 -7.89
CA LEU A 42 -1.03 3.56 -7.56
C LEU A 42 -2.43 3.98 -7.13
N LYS A 43 -3.48 3.48 -7.79
CA LYS A 43 -4.87 3.73 -7.39
C LYS A 43 -5.17 3.17 -5.99
N LYS A 44 -4.68 1.96 -5.69
CA LYS A 44 -4.79 1.37 -4.34
C LYS A 44 -4.04 2.19 -3.29
N THR A 45 -2.83 2.65 -3.60
CA THR A 45 -2.04 3.55 -2.74
C THR A 45 -2.83 4.83 -2.47
N TYR A 46 -3.37 5.47 -3.50
CA TYR A 46 -4.18 6.69 -3.36
C TYR A 46 -5.42 6.47 -2.48
N ALA A 47 -6.20 5.43 -2.76
CA ALA A 47 -7.39 5.11 -1.98
C ALA A 47 -7.05 4.80 -0.52
N GLY A 48 -6.00 4.00 -0.28
CA GLY A 48 -5.55 3.66 1.07
C GLY A 48 -5.05 4.87 1.86
N MET A 49 -4.26 5.75 1.23
CA MET A 49 -3.80 6.99 1.84
C MET A 49 -4.95 7.94 2.15
N HIS A 50 -5.94 8.03 1.26
CA HIS A 50 -7.11 8.87 1.48
C HIS A 50 -7.95 8.39 2.68
N LEU A 51 -8.14 7.08 2.81
CA LEU A 51 -8.82 6.50 3.97
C LEU A 51 -8.06 6.74 5.28
N ALA A 52 -6.73 6.58 5.28
CA ALA A 52 -5.90 6.90 6.43
C ALA A 52 -6.00 8.38 6.82
N LEU A 53 -5.96 9.29 5.83
CA LEU A 53 -6.10 10.72 6.07
C LEU A 53 -7.44 11.08 6.71
N TRP A 54 -8.55 10.52 6.23
CA TRP A 54 -9.85 10.75 6.85
C TRP A 54 -9.92 10.24 8.28
N ALA A 55 -9.38 9.06 8.54
CA ALA A 55 -9.29 8.52 9.90
C ALA A 55 -8.47 9.44 10.81
N ASP A 56 -7.33 9.96 10.35
CA ASP A 56 -6.53 10.93 11.09
C ASP A 56 -7.25 12.26 11.34
N ILE A 57 -8.03 12.76 10.37
CA ILE A 57 -8.85 13.97 10.54
C ILE A 57 -9.88 13.76 11.65
N TYR A 58 -10.63 12.65 11.62
CA TYR A 58 -11.61 12.34 12.67
C TYR A 58 -10.94 12.09 14.02
N GLY A 59 -9.81 11.39 14.03
CA GLY A 59 -9.01 11.16 15.24
C GLY A 59 -8.55 12.46 15.85
N THR A 60 -8.04 13.39 15.03
CA THR A 60 -7.61 14.72 15.49
C THR A 60 -8.76 15.49 16.12
N TYR A 61 -9.95 15.49 15.52
CA TYR A 61 -11.12 16.16 16.08
C TYR A 61 -11.50 15.58 17.45
N VAL A 62 -11.53 14.26 17.58
CA VAL A 62 -11.88 13.59 18.84
C VAL A 62 -10.82 13.83 19.92
N VAL A 63 -9.53 13.84 19.57
CA VAL A 63 -8.47 14.23 20.52
C VAL A 63 -8.67 15.65 21.05
N GLN A 64 -9.04 16.60 20.19
CA GLN A 64 -9.31 17.97 20.64
C GLN A 64 -10.53 18.04 21.56
N SER A 65 -11.61 17.31 21.24
CA SER A 65 -12.78 17.22 22.13
C SER A 65 -12.41 16.60 23.47
N LEU A 66 -11.68 15.48 23.47
CA LEU A 66 -11.22 14.79 24.66
C LEU A 66 -10.38 15.70 25.57
N LEU A 67 -9.50 16.52 25.00
CA LEU A 67 -8.73 17.51 25.77
C LEU A 67 -9.62 18.58 26.43
N CYS A 68 -10.71 18.99 25.78
CA CYS A 68 -11.70 19.88 26.38
C CYS A 68 -12.46 19.19 27.50
N ASP A 69 -12.93 17.97 27.26
CA ASP A 69 -13.71 17.19 28.22
C ASP A 69 -12.91 16.84 29.48
N ILE A 70 -11.61 16.52 29.34
CA ILE A 70 -10.68 16.34 30.47
C ILE A 70 -10.52 17.63 31.29
N LYS A 71 -10.45 18.80 30.64
CA LYS A 71 -10.36 20.07 31.37
C LYS A 71 -11.64 20.35 32.16
N VAL A 72 -12.81 20.06 31.58
CA VAL A 72 -14.10 20.18 32.27
C VAL A 72 -14.14 19.22 33.46
N LEU A 73 -13.69 17.98 33.28
CA LEU A 73 -13.62 16.97 34.34
C LEU A 73 -12.76 17.45 35.52
N ASN A 74 -11.56 17.96 35.24
CA ASN A 74 -10.66 18.47 36.29
C ASN A 74 -11.31 19.60 37.10
N ASN A 75 -11.98 20.55 36.43
CA ASN A 75 -12.68 21.64 37.12
C ASN A 75 -13.88 21.14 37.94
N ALA A 76 -14.57 20.08 37.49
CA ALA A 76 -15.72 19.51 38.17
C ALA A 76 -15.32 18.68 39.42
N LEU A 77 -14.15 18.03 39.37
CA LEU A 77 -13.54 17.34 40.50
C LEU A 77 -13.18 18.29 41.65
N ASP A 78 -12.71 19.50 41.32
CA ASP A 78 -12.45 20.55 42.32
C ASP A 78 -13.74 21.07 42.99
N GLY A 79 -14.88 20.93 42.30
CA GLY A 79 -16.19 21.47 42.70
C GLY A 79 -17.15 20.47 43.37
N SER A 80 -16.75 19.23 43.64
CA SER A 80 -17.60 18.15 44.21
C SER A 80 -18.85 17.80 43.39
N SER A 81 -18.78 17.91 42.06
CA SER A 81 -19.89 17.56 41.15
C SER A 81 -19.84 16.10 40.71
N ASP A 82 -21.01 15.48 40.48
CA ASP A 82 -21.08 14.15 39.85
C ASP A 82 -20.59 14.24 38.40
N CYS A 83 -19.57 13.44 38.07
CA CYS A 83 -18.89 13.45 36.79
C CYS A 83 -19.09 12.15 35.98
N SER A 84 -19.98 11.27 36.42
CA SER A 84 -20.17 9.93 35.84
C SER A 84 -20.41 9.97 34.32
N GLU A 85 -21.32 10.84 33.85
CA GLU A 85 -21.63 10.97 32.42
C GLU A 85 -20.44 11.45 31.58
N LEU A 86 -19.66 12.40 32.13
CA LEU A 86 -18.47 12.94 31.46
C LEU A 86 -17.35 11.89 31.39
N MET A 87 -17.18 11.09 32.44
CA MET A 87 -16.25 9.96 32.44
C MET A 87 -16.65 8.92 31.38
N SER A 88 -17.92 8.54 31.29
CA SER A 88 -18.40 7.61 30.26
C SER A 88 -18.22 8.17 28.84
N LEU A 89 -18.39 9.48 28.64
CA LEU A 89 -18.11 10.11 27.35
C LEU A 89 -16.62 10.03 26.99
N ILE A 90 -15.74 10.33 27.94
CA ILE A 90 -14.27 10.24 27.78
C ILE A 90 -13.85 8.81 27.44
N GLU A 91 -14.38 7.80 28.14
CA GLU A 91 -14.11 6.38 27.86
C GLU A 91 -14.46 6.04 26.41
N ARG A 92 -15.65 6.44 25.93
CA ARG A 92 -16.08 6.21 24.54
C ARG A 92 -15.19 6.93 23.52
N GLN A 93 -14.72 8.13 23.83
CA GLN A 93 -13.77 8.84 22.97
C GLN A 93 -12.43 8.11 22.86
N VAL A 94 -11.93 7.57 23.98
CA VAL A 94 -10.68 6.78 23.99
C VAL A 94 -10.85 5.47 23.21
N GLU A 95 -11.98 4.77 23.38
CA GLU A 95 -12.31 3.57 22.57
C GLU A 95 -12.29 3.89 21.08
N PHE A 96 -12.96 4.98 20.68
CA PHE A 96 -12.99 5.42 19.29
C PHE A 96 -11.59 5.76 18.73
N LEU A 97 -10.73 6.39 19.54
CA LEU A 97 -9.35 6.69 19.14
C LEU A 97 -8.49 5.42 18.99
N SER A 98 -8.73 4.40 19.81
CA SER A 98 -8.10 3.09 19.67
C SER A 98 -8.49 2.43 18.35
N ASP A 99 -9.78 2.45 18.00
CA ASP A 99 -10.29 1.91 16.74
C ASP A 99 -9.72 2.65 15.52
N ILE A 100 -9.65 3.98 15.57
CA ILE A 100 -9.02 4.79 14.52
C ILE A 100 -7.54 4.43 14.38
N SER A 101 -6.81 4.30 15.49
CA SER A 101 -5.38 3.99 15.45
C SER A 101 -5.12 2.64 14.77
N PHE A 102 -5.92 1.62 15.10
CA PHE A 102 -5.86 0.33 14.44
C PHE A 102 -6.20 0.43 12.94
N TYR A 103 -7.23 1.22 12.60
CA TYR A 103 -7.63 1.43 11.21
C TYR A 103 -6.52 2.11 10.38
N VAL A 104 -5.86 3.13 10.93
CA VAL A 104 -4.74 3.85 10.28
C VAL A 104 -3.55 2.92 10.04
N VAL A 105 -3.19 2.08 11.02
CA VAL A 105 -2.13 1.07 10.86
C VAL A 105 -2.48 0.10 9.73
N ARG A 106 -3.72 -0.41 9.70
CA ARG A 106 -4.18 -1.31 8.64
C ARG A 106 -4.17 -0.65 7.27
N ALA A 107 -4.64 0.59 7.16
CA ALA A 107 -4.64 1.35 5.91
C ALA A 107 -3.21 1.59 5.43
N SER A 108 -2.30 1.97 6.33
CA SER A 108 -0.88 2.19 6.03
C SER A 108 -0.19 0.92 5.52
N ALA A 109 -0.46 -0.24 6.13
CA ALA A 109 0.08 -1.52 5.66
C ALA A 109 -0.43 -1.89 4.25
N LEU A 110 -1.70 -1.59 3.93
CA LEU A 110 -2.24 -1.80 2.58
C LEU A 110 -1.58 -0.88 1.54
N VAL A 111 -1.35 0.39 1.91
CA VAL A 111 -0.64 1.37 1.09
C VAL A 111 0.79 0.90 0.82
N GLU A 112 1.50 0.47 1.84
CA GLU A 112 2.85 -0.08 1.73
C GLU A 112 2.90 -1.29 0.80
N GLY A 113 1.97 -2.25 0.98
CA GLY A 113 1.87 -3.42 0.11
C GLY A 113 1.60 -3.06 -1.36
N ALA A 114 0.76 -2.05 -1.62
CA ALA A 114 0.50 -1.55 -2.97
C ALA A 114 1.76 -0.88 -3.57
N CYS A 115 2.48 -0.07 -2.80
CA CYS A 115 3.74 0.54 -3.20
C CYS A 115 4.80 -0.51 -3.53
N VAL A 116 4.97 -1.52 -2.66
CA VAL A 116 5.91 -2.63 -2.90
C VAL A 116 5.54 -3.38 -4.18
N SER A 117 4.25 -3.66 -4.39
CA SER A 117 3.78 -4.30 -5.63
C SER A 117 4.14 -3.47 -6.87
N ALA A 118 3.92 -2.15 -6.84
CA ALA A 118 4.31 -1.25 -7.94
C ALA A 118 5.82 -1.29 -8.19
N CYS A 119 6.62 -1.13 -7.13
CA CYS A 119 8.09 -1.16 -7.21
C CYS A 119 8.61 -2.48 -7.78
N ARG A 120 8.06 -3.62 -7.34
CA ARG A 120 8.44 -4.92 -7.88
C ARG A 120 8.10 -5.03 -9.36
N ASN A 121 6.91 -4.60 -9.79
CA ASN A 121 6.54 -4.63 -11.22
C ASN A 121 7.49 -3.78 -12.07
N LEU A 122 7.91 -2.61 -11.56
CA LEU A 122 8.88 -1.75 -12.25
C LEU A 122 10.28 -2.38 -12.33
N VAL A 123 10.77 -2.96 -11.23
CA VAL A 123 12.10 -3.61 -11.20
C VAL A 123 12.17 -4.82 -12.14
N LEU A 124 11.10 -5.62 -12.20
CA LEU A 124 11.06 -6.82 -13.03
C LEU A 124 10.78 -6.53 -14.51
N ARG A 125 10.36 -5.30 -14.88
CA ARG A 125 9.99 -4.94 -16.25
C ARG A 125 11.10 -5.23 -17.25
N ASP A 126 12.33 -4.84 -16.89
CA ASP A 126 13.51 -4.95 -17.75
C ASP A 126 14.30 -6.25 -17.46
N TRP A 127 13.78 -7.14 -16.61
CA TRP A 127 14.46 -8.36 -16.23
C TRP A 127 14.28 -9.46 -17.28
N LYS A 128 15.38 -9.98 -17.81
CA LYS A 128 15.42 -11.05 -18.83
C LYS A 128 15.11 -12.45 -18.27
N MET A 129 14.23 -12.56 -17.27
CA MET A 129 13.76 -13.84 -16.75
C MET A 129 12.49 -14.30 -17.48
N ASP A 130 12.20 -15.59 -17.44
CA ASP A 130 10.95 -16.11 -17.99
C ASP A 130 9.74 -15.54 -17.24
N ALA A 131 8.61 -15.37 -17.95
CA ALA A 131 7.40 -14.77 -17.40
C ALA A 131 6.88 -15.51 -16.16
N ALA A 132 7.03 -16.85 -16.11
CA ALA A 132 6.64 -17.65 -14.94
C ALA A 132 7.51 -17.35 -13.71
N GLN A 133 8.81 -17.10 -13.92
CA GLN A 133 9.75 -16.77 -12.85
C GLN A 133 9.49 -15.36 -12.31
N CYS A 134 9.25 -14.38 -13.18
CA CYS A 134 8.82 -13.05 -12.78
C CYS A 134 7.50 -13.09 -11.97
N ALA A 135 6.53 -13.89 -12.41
CA ALA A 135 5.28 -14.06 -11.67
C ALA A 135 5.48 -14.70 -10.28
N SER A 136 6.41 -15.66 -10.17
CA SER A 136 6.78 -16.28 -8.89
C SER A 136 7.47 -15.29 -7.94
N ALA A 137 8.34 -14.42 -8.45
CA ALA A 137 9.00 -13.37 -7.68
C ALA A 137 8.02 -12.29 -7.18
N LEU A 138 7.02 -11.93 -7.98
CA LEU A 138 5.99 -10.96 -7.59
C LEU A 138 5.13 -11.42 -6.40
N ARG A 139 5.00 -12.73 -6.20
CA ARG A 139 4.16 -13.34 -5.14
C ARG A 139 4.85 -13.52 -3.80
N LEU A 140 6.15 -13.21 -3.70
CA LEU A 140 6.88 -13.35 -2.44
C LEU A 140 6.26 -12.44 -1.37
N PRO A 141 6.12 -12.87 -0.11
CA PRO A 141 5.76 -11.95 0.98
C PRO A 141 6.77 -10.78 1.06
N PHE A 142 6.30 -9.64 1.54
CA PHE A 142 7.17 -8.50 1.82
C PHE A 142 7.60 -8.55 3.29
N GLN A 143 8.92 -8.48 3.53
CA GLN A 143 9.52 -8.59 4.86
C GLN A 143 10.03 -7.24 5.43
N GLY A 144 9.71 -6.10 4.79
CA GLY A 144 10.00 -4.76 5.32
C GLY A 144 11.31 -4.11 4.89
N ASN A 145 12.39 -4.88 4.70
CA ASN A 145 13.74 -4.29 4.50
C ASN A 145 14.15 -4.12 3.04
N VAL A 146 13.77 -5.07 2.19
CA VAL A 146 14.17 -5.11 0.77
C VAL A 146 12.99 -5.61 -0.05
N LEU A 147 12.91 -5.22 -1.32
CA LEU A 147 11.74 -5.50 -2.17
C LEU A 147 11.42 -7.00 -2.28
N PHE A 148 12.42 -7.88 -2.37
CA PHE A 148 12.19 -9.32 -2.59
C PHE A 148 12.73 -10.23 -1.48
N GLY A 149 13.75 -9.81 -0.73
CA GLY A 149 14.27 -10.57 0.41
C GLY A 149 15.10 -11.80 0.04
N ALA A 150 15.53 -12.52 1.08
CA ALA A 150 16.33 -13.75 0.95
C ALA A 150 15.62 -14.86 0.15
N GLU A 151 14.29 -14.86 0.11
CA GLU A 151 13.50 -15.82 -0.65
C GLU A 151 13.76 -15.75 -2.17
N LEU A 152 14.07 -14.56 -2.69
CA LEU A 152 14.47 -14.44 -4.10
C LEU A 152 15.91 -14.92 -4.31
N GLU A 153 16.81 -14.67 -3.36
CA GLU A 153 18.20 -15.15 -3.42
C GLU A 153 18.24 -16.68 -3.42
N GLU A 154 17.44 -17.32 -2.57
CA GLU A 154 17.29 -18.78 -2.52
C GLU A 154 16.78 -19.33 -3.86
N LYS A 155 15.69 -18.76 -4.39
CA LYS A 155 15.15 -19.15 -5.71
C LYS A 155 16.17 -18.98 -6.84
N LEU A 156 16.92 -17.88 -6.84
CA LEU A 156 17.98 -17.66 -7.82
C LEU A 156 19.08 -18.71 -7.69
N HIS A 157 19.50 -19.04 -6.47
CA HIS A 157 20.50 -20.07 -6.20
C HIS A 157 20.04 -21.46 -6.68
N GLU A 158 18.78 -21.83 -6.49
CA GLU A 158 18.20 -23.07 -7.03
C GLU A 158 18.23 -23.09 -8.55
N LEU A 159 17.77 -22.02 -9.20
CA LEU A 159 17.76 -21.90 -10.67
C LEU A 159 19.17 -21.98 -11.26
N PHE A 160 20.17 -21.37 -10.62
CA PHE A 160 21.56 -21.45 -11.06
C PHE A 160 22.17 -22.85 -10.86
N LYS A 161 21.76 -23.58 -9.81
CA LYS A 161 22.17 -24.98 -9.60
C LYS A 161 21.58 -25.90 -10.66
N GLU A 162 20.29 -25.76 -10.97
CA GLU A 162 19.61 -26.55 -12.02
C GLU A 162 20.21 -26.30 -13.41
N LYS A 163 20.53 -25.05 -13.73
CA LYS A 163 21.19 -24.69 -15.00
C LYS A 163 22.59 -25.27 -15.11
N LYS A 164 23.35 -25.31 -14.02
CA LYS A 164 24.66 -25.96 -13.97
C LYS A 164 24.54 -27.47 -14.17
N HIS A 165 23.55 -28.12 -13.54
CA HIS A 165 23.35 -29.57 -13.63
C HIS A 165 22.88 -30.03 -15.02
N SER A 166 21.98 -29.28 -15.64
CA SER A 166 21.54 -29.51 -17.02
C SER A 166 22.65 -29.30 -18.04
N SER A 167 23.52 -28.30 -17.84
CA SER A 167 24.70 -28.10 -18.70
C SER A 167 25.73 -29.22 -18.59
N SER A 168 25.92 -29.80 -17.39
CA SER A 168 26.83 -30.95 -17.20
C SER A 168 26.30 -32.27 -17.77
N LEU A 169 24.97 -32.45 -17.79
CA LEU A 169 24.34 -33.62 -18.38
C LEU A 169 24.40 -33.60 -19.92
N GLN A 170 24.29 -32.41 -20.52
CA GLN A 170 24.43 -32.25 -21.97
C GLN A 170 25.87 -32.46 -22.46
N SER A 171 26.89 -32.14 -21.66
CA SER A 171 28.28 -32.46 -22.02
C SER A 171 28.62 -33.95 -21.91
N SER A 172 27.89 -34.74 -21.11
CA SER A 172 28.14 -36.18 -20.94
C SER A 172 27.38 -37.07 -21.94
N LEU A 173 26.51 -36.51 -22.77
CA LEU A 173 25.73 -37.20 -23.79
C LEU A 173 26.25 -36.94 -25.22
N GLY A 174 27.37 -36.22 -25.35
CA GLY A 174 27.99 -35.81 -26.61
C GLY A 174 29.29 -36.54 -26.99
N ASP A 175 29.71 -37.52 -26.20
CA ASP A 175 30.83 -38.44 -26.50
C ASP A 175 30.30 -39.85 -26.78
#